data_AF-A0A1L9NM17-F1
#
_entry.id   AF-A0A1L9NM17-F1
#
_cell.length_a   1.000
_cell.length_b   1.000
_cell.length_c   1.000
_cell.angle_alpha   90.00
_cell.angle_beta   90.00
_cell.angle_gamma   90.00
#
_symmetry.space_group_name_H-M   'P 1'
#
loop_
_entity.id
_entity.type
_entity.pdbx_description
1 polymer ?
#
loop_
_entity_poly.entity_id
_entity_poly.type
_entity_poly.pdbx_seq_one_letter_code
_entity_poly.pdbx_strand_id
1 'polypeptide(L)'
;MHILVVNDDGPPSRRLSPYIEPLVTALESAGHRISVAIPAASRSWIGKAHLIEASLTATYVPPAAFRGDGTWDESFQQDPTTTNNANDDWVIITNGTPASCVQLGLHNLFPDRGPIDLVISGPNHGRNASTIYNLSSGTVGGALEAATCGKRGIAISFGSKDEQPLDIIHAAARLATRVVNHLIQNWDDQVELYNVNVPMRLDVESRPVLWTRTYPYYWARGYLYSEVSGEKAAPVVSGVNGHAAANGEEEQQLTNGSTTKTVTPKSEGGGGLKKRNFAWAAELSDMKRALQESPEGTDAHTVLSGCTSVTALRANFWHVPGLEGQLLHLD
;
A
#
# COMPACT_ATOMS: atom_id res chain seq x y z
N MET A 1 7.73 -15.04 17.22
CA MET A 1 6.26 -14.89 17.13
C MET A 1 5.80 -15.31 15.74
N HIS A 2 4.50 -15.49 15.53
CA HIS A 2 3.93 -15.78 14.23
C HIS A 2 3.33 -14.51 13.63
N ILE A 3 3.90 -14.07 12.50
CA ILE A 3 3.53 -12.81 11.83
C ILE A 3 2.84 -13.14 10.51
N LEU A 4 1.67 -12.53 10.29
CA LEU A 4 1.05 -12.49 8.97
C LEU A 4 1.59 -11.28 8.21
N VAL A 5 2.17 -11.50 7.03
CA VAL A 5 2.60 -10.46 6.11
C VAL A 5 1.60 -10.37 4.96
N VAL A 6 1.10 -9.17 4.72
CA VAL A 6 0.27 -8.79 3.56
C VAL A 6 0.89 -7.59 2.84
N ASN A 7 0.43 -7.21 1.66
CA ASN A 7 0.79 -5.94 1.00
C ASN A 7 -0.32 -5.47 0.05
N ASP A 8 -0.12 -4.33 -0.61
CA ASP A 8 -0.95 -3.86 -1.72
C ASP A 8 -0.25 -3.82 -3.08
N ASP A 9 1.04 -4.13 -3.16
CA ASP A 9 1.79 -4.16 -4.43
C ASP A 9 1.65 -5.50 -5.18
N GLY A 10 1.28 -6.58 -4.48
CA GLY A 10 1.13 -7.93 -5.03
C GLY A 10 2.41 -8.78 -4.92
N PRO A 11 2.54 -9.85 -5.73
CA PRO A 11 3.66 -10.80 -5.67
C PRO A 11 5.03 -10.17 -5.99
N PRO A 12 6.15 -10.83 -5.61
CA PRO A 12 7.49 -10.33 -5.87
C PRO A 12 7.70 -9.88 -7.32
N SER A 13 8.06 -8.62 -7.49
CA SER A 13 8.22 -7.99 -8.81
C SER A 13 9.25 -6.88 -8.71
N ARG A 14 10.29 -6.90 -9.56
CA ARG A 14 11.27 -5.80 -9.60
C ARG A 14 10.65 -4.42 -9.82
N ARG A 15 9.51 -4.38 -10.52
CA ARG A 15 8.82 -3.13 -10.88
C ARG A 15 7.76 -2.72 -9.87
N LEU A 16 6.95 -3.66 -9.38
CA LEU A 16 5.78 -3.36 -8.54
C LEU A 16 6.03 -3.64 -7.07
N SER A 17 6.59 -4.80 -6.73
CA SER A 17 6.81 -5.25 -5.35
C SER A 17 8.26 -5.72 -5.13
N PRO A 18 9.24 -4.81 -5.23
CA PRO A 18 10.66 -5.18 -5.12
C PRO A 18 11.11 -5.49 -3.69
N TYR A 19 10.27 -5.21 -2.68
CA TYR A 19 10.71 -5.15 -1.28
C TYR A 19 10.10 -6.21 -0.36
N ILE A 20 9.03 -6.90 -0.75
CA ILE A 20 8.35 -7.87 0.13
C ILE A 20 9.24 -9.07 0.47
N GLU A 21 9.90 -9.67 -0.51
CA GLU A 21 10.81 -10.80 -0.30
C GLU A 21 11.99 -10.42 0.63
N PRO A 22 12.72 -9.31 0.40
CA PRO A 22 13.72 -8.84 1.35
C PRO A 22 13.23 -8.62 2.78
N LEU A 23 12.00 -8.09 2.96
CA LEU A 23 11.43 -7.91 4.30
C LEU A 23 11.11 -9.25 4.96
N VAL A 24 10.45 -10.17 4.24
CA VAL A 24 10.12 -11.51 4.75
C VAL A 24 11.40 -12.22 5.19
N THR A 25 12.44 -12.25 4.35
CA THR A 25 13.74 -12.85 4.67
C THR A 25 14.37 -12.22 5.93
N ALA A 26 14.28 -10.89 6.09
CA ALA A 26 14.82 -10.21 7.27
C ALA A 26 14.05 -10.56 8.55
N LEU A 27 12.71 -10.69 8.48
CA LEU A 27 11.88 -11.09 9.60
C LEU A 27 12.12 -12.55 10.01
N GLU A 28 12.24 -13.45 9.04
CA GLU A 28 12.59 -14.87 9.26
C GLU A 28 13.98 -15.01 9.88
N SER A 29 14.96 -14.26 9.35
CA SER A 29 16.33 -14.22 9.91
C SER A 29 16.36 -13.70 11.35
N ALA A 30 15.37 -12.91 11.76
CA ALA A 30 15.20 -12.46 13.14
C ALA A 30 14.47 -13.49 14.04
N GLY A 31 14.18 -14.70 13.52
CA GLY A 31 13.59 -15.80 14.27
C GLY A 31 12.07 -15.81 14.32
N HIS A 32 11.40 -15.04 13.46
CA HIS A 32 9.94 -15.03 13.36
C HIS A 32 9.44 -16.12 12.42
N ARG A 33 8.29 -16.70 12.75
CA ARG A 33 7.53 -17.53 11.81
C ARG A 33 6.69 -16.61 10.94
N ILE A 34 6.80 -16.71 9.62
CA ILE A 34 6.08 -15.84 8.69
C ILE A 34 5.06 -16.64 7.89
N SER A 35 3.83 -16.12 7.85
CA SER A 35 2.81 -16.51 6.88
C SER A 35 2.56 -15.34 5.94
N VAL A 36 2.51 -15.59 4.63
CA VAL A 36 2.30 -14.53 3.63
C VAL A 36 0.96 -14.75 2.92
N ALA A 37 0.12 -13.72 2.92
CA ALA A 37 -1.14 -13.70 2.17
C ALA A 37 -1.27 -12.35 1.45
N ILE A 38 -1.21 -12.34 0.13
CA ILE A 38 -1.13 -11.10 -0.67
C ILE A 38 -2.05 -11.13 -1.88
N PRO A 39 -2.51 -9.97 -2.38
CA PRO A 39 -3.34 -9.94 -3.57
C PRO A 39 -2.57 -10.41 -4.81
N ALA A 40 -3.27 -11.02 -5.77
CA ALA A 40 -2.67 -11.49 -7.03
C ALA A 40 -2.17 -10.37 -7.97
N ALA A 41 -2.57 -9.13 -7.69
CA ALA A 41 -2.18 -7.96 -8.47
C ALA A 41 -2.16 -6.71 -7.57
N SER A 42 -1.47 -5.67 -8.03
CA SER A 42 -1.41 -4.38 -7.35
C SER A 42 -2.79 -3.79 -7.07
N ARG A 43 -2.98 -3.29 -5.85
CA ARG A 43 -4.17 -2.64 -5.29
C ARG A 43 -3.83 -1.28 -4.68
N SER A 44 -2.89 -0.53 -5.25
CA SER A 44 -2.60 0.84 -4.82
C SER A 44 -3.85 1.73 -4.86
N TRP A 45 -3.93 2.72 -3.96
CA TRP A 45 -5.05 3.68 -3.86
C TRP A 45 -6.41 3.07 -3.47
N ILE A 46 -6.43 1.87 -2.87
CA ILE A 46 -7.66 1.18 -2.48
C ILE A 46 -8.13 1.51 -1.04
N GLY A 47 -7.28 2.09 -0.20
CA GLY A 47 -7.55 2.28 1.23
C GLY A 47 -7.85 0.97 1.97
N LYS A 48 -8.78 0.99 2.93
CA LYS A 48 -9.29 -0.21 3.63
C LYS A 48 -10.60 -0.72 3.01
N ALA A 49 -10.53 -1.36 1.84
CA ALA A 49 -11.71 -1.85 1.12
C ALA A 49 -11.84 -3.38 1.12
N HIS A 50 -13.08 -3.86 1.07
CA HIS A 50 -13.45 -5.25 0.73
C HIS A 50 -14.28 -5.24 -0.56
N LEU A 51 -14.05 -6.19 -1.45
CA LEU A 51 -14.82 -6.35 -2.69
C LEU A 51 -15.95 -7.37 -2.47
N ILE A 52 -17.08 -6.92 -1.93
CA ILE A 52 -18.17 -7.79 -1.44
C ILE A 52 -18.73 -8.74 -2.51
N GLU A 53 -18.91 -8.26 -3.75
CA GLU A 53 -19.50 -9.07 -4.83
C GLU A 53 -18.47 -9.92 -5.59
N ALA A 54 -17.17 -9.80 -5.25
CA ALA A 54 -16.12 -10.56 -5.91
C ALA A 54 -15.83 -11.85 -5.13
N SER A 55 -15.89 -12.99 -5.81
CA SER A 55 -15.35 -14.24 -5.26
C SER A 55 -13.81 -14.17 -5.18
N LEU A 56 -13.26 -14.66 -4.07
CA LEU A 56 -11.82 -14.72 -3.82
C LEU A 56 -11.30 -16.14 -4.03
N THR A 57 -10.14 -16.27 -4.67
CA THR A 57 -9.45 -17.55 -4.85
C THR A 57 -8.06 -17.46 -4.26
N ALA A 58 -7.71 -18.39 -3.36
CA ALA A 58 -6.38 -18.50 -2.76
C ALA A 58 -5.56 -19.56 -3.49
N THR A 59 -4.39 -19.17 -3.99
CA THR A 59 -3.40 -20.04 -4.63
C THR A 59 -2.16 -20.11 -3.74
N TYR A 60 -1.73 -21.32 -3.38
CA TYR A 60 -0.52 -21.54 -2.61
C TYR A 60 0.66 -21.67 -3.57
N VAL A 61 1.63 -20.76 -3.43
CA VAL A 61 2.75 -20.61 -4.36
C VAL A 61 4.06 -20.74 -3.59
N PRO A 62 4.89 -21.76 -3.87
CA PRO A 62 6.22 -21.86 -3.29
C PRO A 62 7.07 -20.64 -3.66
N PRO A 63 7.86 -20.05 -2.73
CA PRO A 63 8.68 -18.89 -3.04
C PRO A 63 9.62 -19.07 -4.25
N ALA A 64 10.14 -20.30 -4.43
CA ALA A 64 11.00 -20.65 -5.56
C ALA A 64 10.29 -20.64 -6.93
N ALA A 65 8.96 -20.60 -6.96
CA ALA A 65 8.18 -20.54 -8.19
C ALA A 65 8.06 -19.11 -8.75
N PHE A 66 8.36 -18.07 -7.96
CA PHE A 66 8.25 -16.68 -8.42
C PHE A 66 9.29 -16.33 -9.49
N ARG A 67 8.86 -15.63 -10.54
CA ARG A 67 9.73 -15.22 -11.68
C ARG A 67 10.33 -13.82 -11.50
N GLY A 68 9.94 -13.09 -10.45
CA GLY A 68 10.42 -11.73 -10.16
C GLY A 68 9.79 -10.62 -11.00
N ASP A 69 8.73 -10.93 -11.75
CA ASP A 69 7.94 -9.98 -12.54
C ASP A 69 6.50 -9.81 -12.02
N GLY A 70 6.17 -10.43 -10.89
CA GLY A 70 4.82 -10.49 -10.30
C GLY A 70 4.05 -11.76 -10.67
N THR A 71 4.66 -12.67 -11.44
CA THR A 71 4.09 -13.98 -11.80
C THR A 71 4.89 -15.13 -11.21
N TRP A 72 4.34 -16.34 -11.31
CA TRP A 72 4.98 -17.59 -10.88
C TRP A 72 4.86 -18.67 -11.95
N ASP A 73 5.67 -19.72 -11.83
CA ASP A 73 5.54 -20.90 -12.66
C ASP A 73 4.45 -21.83 -12.12
N GLU A 74 3.30 -21.88 -12.80
CA GLU A 74 2.20 -22.81 -12.45
C GLU A 74 2.58 -24.28 -12.61
N SER A 75 3.63 -24.57 -13.40
CA SER A 75 4.15 -25.92 -13.58
C SER A 75 5.26 -26.30 -12.59
N PHE A 76 5.56 -25.41 -11.63
CA PHE A 76 6.61 -25.64 -10.64
C PHE A 76 6.34 -26.92 -9.85
N GLN A 77 7.30 -27.85 -9.91
CA GLN A 77 7.31 -29.05 -9.11
C GLN A 77 8.44 -28.94 -8.09
N GLN A 78 8.06 -28.94 -6.82
CA GLN A 78 9.03 -28.95 -5.74
C GLN A 78 9.81 -30.27 -5.74
N ASP A 79 11.13 -30.17 -5.56
CA ASP A 79 11.98 -31.36 -5.43
C ASP A 79 11.53 -32.16 -4.19
N PRO A 80 11.10 -33.44 -4.33
CA PRO A 80 10.66 -34.26 -3.20
C PRO A 80 11.73 -34.46 -2.11
N THR A 81 13.00 -34.20 -2.43
CA THR A 81 14.13 -34.31 -1.51
C THR A 81 14.39 -33.02 -0.73
N THR A 82 13.82 -31.89 -1.14
CA THR A 82 13.85 -30.66 -0.34
C THR A 82 12.91 -30.81 0.86
N THR A 83 13.48 -30.76 2.07
CA THR A 83 12.75 -30.73 3.34
C THR A 83 12.13 -29.35 3.61
N ASN A 84 11.62 -28.68 2.58
CA ASN A 84 10.79 -27.50 2.80
C ASN A 84 9.43 -28.02 3.25
N ASN A 85 9.00 -27.56 4.42
CA ASN A 85 7.66 -27.89 4.90
C ASN A 85 6.68 -27.33 3.86
N ALA A 86 5.67 -28.10 3.46
CA ALA A 86 4.56 -27.62 2.61
C ALA A 86 3.80 -26.40 3.19
N ASN A 87 4.22 -25.90 4.35
CA ASN A 87 3.70 -24.73 5.07
C ASN A 87 4.48 -23.44 4.78
N ASP A 88 5.44 -23.42 3.85
CA ASP A 88 6.22 -22.22 3.52
C ASP A 88 5.70 -21.49 2.25
N ASP A 89 4.63 -22.01 1.65
CA ASP A 89 3.98 -21.39 0.50
C ASP A 89 3.42 -20.02 0.85
N TRP A 90 3.57 -19.08 -0.10
CA TRP A 90 2.90 -17.80 -0.06
C TRP A 90 1.50 -17.95 -0.65
N VAL A 91 0.50 -17.35 -0.01
CA VAL A 91 -0.88 -17.42 -0.49
C VAL A 91 -1.19 -16.19 -1.34
N ILE A 92 -1.44 -16.42 -2.62
CA ILE A 92 -1.79 -15.38 -3.59
C ILE A 92 -3.31 -15.36 -3.79
N ILE A 93 -3.93 -14.21 -3.57
CA ILE A 93 -5.39 -14.07 -3.50
C ILE A 93 -5.90 -13.29 -4.71
N THR A 94 -6.48 -14.01 -5.66
CA THR A 94 -7.18 -13.42 -6.81
C THR A 94 -8.42 -12.67 -6.33
N ASN A 95 -8.64 -11.48 -6.89
CA ASN A 95 -9.64 -10.50 -6.41
C ASN A 95 -9.43 -10.01 -4.97
N GLY A 96 -8.31 -10.35 -4.34
CA GLY A 96 -7.97 -9.89 -3.00
C GLY A 96 -7.73 -8.39 -2.94
N THR A 97 -8.08 -7.80 -1.81
CA THR A 97 -7.57 -6.52 -1.30
C THR A 97 -6.65 -6.83 -0.11
N PRO A 98 -5.81 -5.88 0.34
CA PRO A 98 -5.00 -6.09 1.55
C PRO A 98 -5.87 -6.47 2.76
N ALA A 99 -7.03 -5.82 2.92
CA ALA A 99 -7.96 -6.14 4.00
C ALA A 99 -8.54 -7.56 3.90
N SER A 100 -8.93 -8.03 2.70
CA SER A 100 -9.41 -9.41 2.57
C SER A 100 -8.29 -10.44 2.77
N CYS A 101 -7.06 -10.12 2.37
CA CYS A 101 -5.89 -10.94 2.65
C CYS A 101 -5.63 -11.08 4.16
N VAL A 102 -5.79 -10.00 4.92
CA VAL A 102 -5.70 -10.04 6.39
C VAL A 102 -6.76 -10.96 6.99
N GLN A 103 -8.03 -10.81 6.63
CA GLN A 103 -9.09 -11.66 7.18
C GLN A 103 -8.86 -13.14 6.86
N LEU A 104 -8.57 -13.46 5.60
CA LEU A 104 -8.31 -14.85 5.19
C LEU A 104 -7.07 -15.41 5.90
N GLY A 105 -6.00 -14.62 6.01
CA GLY A 105 -4.79 -15.02 6.73
C GLY A 105 -5.03 -15.28 8.21
N LEU A 106 -5.83 -14.43 8.88
CA LEU A 106 -6.13 -14.57 10.30
C LEU A 106 -7.08 -15.74 10.61
N HIS A 107 -8.01 -16.06 9.71
CA HIS A 107 -9.14 -16.92 10.05
C HIS A 107 -9.24 -18.22 9.24
N ASN A 108 -8.58 -18.34 8.08
CA ASN A 108 -8.84 -19.43 7.14
C ASN A 108 -7.60 -20.12 6.59
N LEU A 109 -6.52 -19.38 6.31
CA LEU A 109 -5.42 -19.89 5.47
C LEU A 109 -4.33 -20.64 6.22
N PHE A 110 -4.14 -20.39 7.53
CA PHE A 110 -3.02 -20.94 8.29
C PHE A 110 -3.44 -21.67 9.58
N PRO A 111 -4.48 -22.53 9.57
CA PRO A 111 -5.00 -23.16 10.78
C PRO A 111 -3.94 -24.00 11.53
N ASP A 112 -3.00 -24.60 10.81
CA ASP A 112 -1.99 -25.52 11.36
C ASP A 112 -0.68 -24.84 11.76
N ARG A 113 -0.57 -23.51 11.62
CA ARG A 113 0.68 -22.75 11.91
C ARG A 113 0.67 -22.06 13.28
N GLY A 114 -0.42 -22.21 14.05
CA GLY A 114 -0.64 -21.55 15.33
C GLY A 114 -1.18 -20.12 15.18
N PRO A 115 -1.53 -19.45 16.29
CA PRO A 115 -2.17 -18.13 16.24
C PRO A 115 -1.25 -17.08 15.60
N ILE A 116 -1.83 -16.15 14.85
CA ILE A 116 -1.14 -14.95 14.39
C ILE A 116 -1.09 -13.92 15.53
N ASP A 117 0.12 -13.48 15.86
CA ASP A 117 0.42 -12.52 16.93
C ASP A 117 0.44 -11.07 16.44
N LEU A 118 0.81 -10.87 15.17
CA LEU A 118 1.02 -9.57 14.54
C LEU A 118 0.67 -9.64 13.05
N VAL A 119 0.08 -8.57 12.53
CA VAL A 119 -0.04 -8.35 11.09
C VAL A 119 0.92 -7.25 10.66
N ILE A 120 1.76 -7.54 9.67
CA ILE A 120 2.56 -6.54 8.96
C ILE A 120 1.95 -6.37 7.57
N SER A 121 1.66 -5.13 7.20
CA SER A 121 1.22 -4.78 5.85
C SER A 121 2.32 -3.98 5.18
N GLY A 122 2.88 -4.49 4.08
CA GLY A 122 3.99 -3.90 3.36
C GLY A 122 5.19 -4.86 3.17
N PRO A 123 6.37 -4.33 2.78
CA PRO A 123 6.64 -2.91 2.57
C PRO A 123 6.01 -2.41 1.28
N ASN A 124 5.36 -1.25 1.35
CA ASN A 124 4.88 -0.54 0.17
C ASN A 124 6.05 -0.03 -0.70
N HIS A 125 5.92 -0.14 -2.02
CA HIS A 125 6.80 0.47 -3.01
C HIS A 125 6.50 1.98 -3.13
N GLY A 126 7.04 2.74 -2.18
CA GLY A 126 6.81 4.17 -1.99
C GLY A 126 6.39 4.48 -0.55
N ARG A 127 6.37 5.78 -0.21
CA ARG A 127 5.94 6.26 1.11
C ARG A 127 4.42 6.35 1.24
N ASN A 128 3.92 6.10 2.44
CA ASN A 128 2.59 6.46 2.91
C ASN A 128 2.76 7.46 4.06
N ALA A 129 3.07 8.71 3.71
CA ALA A 129 3.27 9.82 4.64
C ALA A 129 2.35 10.97 4.25
N SER A 130 1.75 11.64 5.23
CA SER A 130 0.59 12.56 5.13
C SER A 130 -0.78 11.90 4.98
N THR A 131 -1.83 12.64 5.34
CA THR A 131 -3.22 12.13 5.41
C THR A 131 -3.72 11.56 4.09
N ILE A 132 -3.42 12.22 2.96
CA ILE A 132 -3.91 11.81 1.64
C ILE A 132 -3.38 10.44 1.21
N TYR A 133 -2.10 10.17 1.46
CA TYR A 133 -1.50 8.87 1.17
C TYR A 133 -1.99 7.84 2.16
N ASN A 134 -2.02 8.17 3.46
CA ASN A 134 -2.47 7.22 4.49
C ASN A 134 -3.91 6.76 4.26
N LEU A 135 -4.83 7.67 3.93
CA LEU A 135 -6.23 7.36 3.69
C LEU A 135 -6.47 6.53 2.41
N SER A 136 -5.61 6.71 1.40
CA SER A 136 -5.71 5.99 0.13
C SER A 136 -4.90 4.70 0.12
N SER A 137 -4.03 4.48 1.10
CA SER A 137 -3.07 3.37 1.12
C SER A 137 -3.73 2.02 1.40
N GLY A 138 -3.54 1.06 0.50
CA GLY A 138 -3.88 -0.33 0.77
C GLY A 138 -2.97 -0.94 1.84
N THR A 139 -1.70 -0.55 1.85
CA THR A 139 -0.75 -0.93 2.90
C THR A 139 -1.23 -0.47 4.29
N VAL A 140 -1.63 0.79 4.48
CA VAL A 140 -2.23 1.24 5.76
C VAL A 140 -3.57 0.54 6.01
N GLY A 141 -4.36 0.32 4.96
CA GLY A 141 -5.61 -0.44 4.99
C GLY A 141 -5.46 -1.84 5.58
N GLY A 142 -4.40 -2.58 5.23
CA GLY A 142 -4.12 -3.90 5.81
C GLY A 142 -3.88 -3.84 7.32
N ALA A 143 -3.08 -2.87 7.79
CA ALA A 143 -2.85 -2.69 9.22
C ALA A 143 -4.10 -2.22 9.98
N LEU A 144 -4.94 -1.39 9.35
CA LEU A 144 -6.24 -1.01 9.89
C LEU A 144 -7.18 -2.21 10.01
N GLU A 145 -7.19 -3.10 9.01
CA GLU A 145 -8.01 -4.31 9.07
C GLU A 145 -7.59 -5.21 10.22
N ALA A 146 -6.28 -5.39 10.42
CA ALA A 146 -5.75 -6.15 11.55
C ALA A 146 -6.26 -5.60 12.89
N ALA A 147 -6.18 -4.28 13.08
CA ALA A 147 -6.69 -3.60 14.27
C ALA A 147 -8.20 -3.85 14.45
N THR A 148 -9.00 -3.76 13.38
CA THR A 148 -10.43 -4.05 13.45
C THR A 148 -10.75 -5.53 13.72
N CYS A 149 -9.85 -6.45 13.41
CA CYS A 149 -9.92 -7.86 13.79
C CYS A 149 -9.38 -8.14 15.21
N GLY A 150 -9.07 -7.10 16.00
CA GLY A 150 -8.52 -7.24 17.35
C GLY A 150 -7.06 -7.71 17.38
N LYS A 151 -6.30 -7.47 16.31
CA LYS A 151 -4.88 -7.81 16.17
C LYS A 151 -4.03 -6.56 16.04
N ARG A 152 -2.80 -6.62 16.56
CA ARG A 152 -1.81 -5.54 16.36
C ARG A 152 -1.46 -5.46 14.87
N GLY A 153 -1.42 -4.25 14.33
CA GLY A 153 -1.09 -3.98 12.93
C GLY A 153 0.08 -3.02 12.77
N ILE A 154 1.02 -3.31 11.87
CA ILE A 154 2.07 -2.37 11.47
C ILE A 154 2.06 -2.24 9.95
N ALA A 155 1.81 -1.02 9.46
CA ALA A 155 2.01 -0.67 8.05
C ALA A 155 3.47 -0.25 7.84
N ILE A 156 4.14 -0.77 6.82
CA ILE A 156 5.54 -0.46 6.50
C ILE A 156 5.62 0.06 5.06
N SER A 157 6.32 1.16 4.86
CA SER A 157 6.49 1.79 3.56
C SER A 157 7.95 2.14 3.32
N PHE A 158 8.49 1.72 2.17
CA PHE A 158 9.87 2.02 1.77
C PHE A 158 9.87 3.22 0.82
N GLY A 159 10.53 4.29 1.24
CA GLY A 159 10.30 5.66 0.77
C GLY A 159 10.80 6.01 -0.63
N SER A 160 10.89 5.06 -1.55
CA SER A 160 11.26 5.29 -2.96
C SER A 160 10.37 4.49 -3.91
N LYS A 161 10.19 5.03 -5.12
CA LYS A 161 9.61 4.33 -6.28
C LYS A 161 10.62 4.05 -7.38
N ASP A 162 11.82 4.63 -7.25
CA ASP A 162 12.91 4.39 -8.17
C ASP A 162 13.57 3.07 -7.82
N GLU A 163 14.16 2.40 -8.81
CA GLU A 163 14.98 1.22 -8.59
C GLU A 163 16.06 1.52 -7.55
N GLN A 164 16.19 0.62 -6.56
CA GLN A 164 17.12 0.79 -5.45
C GLN A 164 18.20 -0.30 -5.51
N PRO A 165 19.47 0.05 -5.23
CA PRO A 165 20.51 -0.92 -4.95
C PRO A 165 20.12 -1.93 -3.85
N LEU A 166 20.53 -3.19 -4.00
CA LEU A 166 20.18 -4.28 -3.07
C LEU A 166 20.67 -4.03 -1.64
N ASP A 167 21.84 -3.41 -1.47
CA ASP A 167 22.39 -3.07 -0.15
C ASP A 167 21.51 -2.04 0.59
N ILE A 168 20.94 -1.07 -0.13
CA ILE A 168 19.95 -0.12 0.40
C ILE A 168 18.65 -0.84 0.79
N ILE A 169 18.14 -1.73 -0.07
CA ILE A 169 16.92 -2.50 0.23
C ILE A 169 17.11 -3.37 1.47
N HIS A 170 18.24 -4.07 1.56
CA HIS A 170 18.55 -4.90 2.71
C HIS A 170 18.74 -4.08 3.99
N ALA A 171 19.36 -2.90 3.92
CA ALA A 171 19.48 -1.99 5.06
C ALA A 171 18.10 -1.53 5.56
N ALA A 172 17.18 -1.17 4.65
CA ALA A 172 15.82 -0.80 5.00
C ALA A 172 15.04 -1.97 5.63
N ALA A 173 15.17 -3.19 5.10
CA ALA A 173 14.54 -4.40 5.65
C ALA A 173 15.04 -4.76 7.05
N ARG A 174 16.35 -4.65 7.30
CA ARG A 174 16.93 -4.85 8.64
C ARG A 174 16.47 -3.79 9.63
N LEU A 175 16.45 -2.52 9.22
CA LEU A 175 15.94 -1.45 10.09
C LEU A 175 14.46 -1.62 10.39
N ALA A 176 13.63 -1.92 9.39
CA ALA A 176 12.21 -2.18 9.58
C ALA A 176 11.97 -3.32 10.58
N THR A 177 12.73 -4.42 10.46
CA THR A 177 12.68 -5.55 11.38
C THR A 177 13.07 -5.14 12.81
N ARG A 178 14.13 -4.33 12.98
CA ARG A 178 14.51 -3.77 14.28
C ARG A 178 13.41 -2.90 14.89
N VAL A 179 12.77 -2.05 14.08
CA VAL A 179 11.66 -1.19 14.51
C VAL A 179 10.45 -2.03 14.92
N VAL A 180 10.06 -3.03 14.12
CA VAL A 180 8.98 -3.97 14.45
C VAL A 180 9.23 -4.65 15.79
N ASN A 181 10.44 -5.19 15.99
CA ASN A 181 10.81 -5.86 17.24
C ASN A 181 10.76 -4.91 18.44
N HIS A 182 11.18 -3.66 18.27
CA HIS A 182 11.09 -2.65 19.31
C HIS A 182 9.63 -2.31 19.66
N LEU A 183 8.80 -2.06 18.64
CA LEU A 183 7.40 -1.68 18.83
C LEU A 183 6.58 -2.80 19.48
N ILE A 184 6.79 -4.06 19.09
CA ILE A 184 6.03 -5.18 19.67
C ILE A 184 6.38 -5.44 21.14
N GLN A 185 7.65 -5.24 21.51
CA GLN A 185 8.12 -5.36 22.90
C GLN A 185 7.64 -4.21 23.79
N ASN A 186 7.37 -3.04 23.20
CA ASN A 186 7.03 -1.81 23.90
C ASN A 186 5.71 -1.22 23.39
N TRP A 187 4.75 -2.07 23.07
CA TRP A 187 3.49 -1.66 22.47
C TRP A 187 2.66 -0.86 23.48
N ASP A 188 2.24 0.34 23.11
CA ASP A 188 1.39 1.18 23.95
C ASP A 188 -0.09 0.77 23.80
N ASP A 189 -0.79 0.56 24.91
CA ASP A 189 -2.18 0.08 24.93
C ASP A 189 -3.18 1.04 24.28
N GLN A 190 -2.81 2.32 24.11
CA GLN A 190 -3.63 3.31 23.41
C GLN A 190 -3.50 3.24 21.89
N VAL A 191 -2.52 2.47 21.38
CA VAL A 191 -2.18 2.37 19.96
C VAL A 191 -2.78 1.10 19.37
N GLU A 192 -3.55 1.26 18.30
CA GLU A 192 -4.19 0.14 17.61
C GLU A 192 -3.34 -0.32 16.41
N LEU A 193 -2.62 0.61 15.77
CA LEU A 193 -1.66 0.31 14.71
C LEU A 193 -0.52 1.35 14.64
N TYR A 194 0.60 0.96 14.03
CA TYR A 194 1.67 1.88 13.66
C TYR A 194 1.80 2.01 12.14
N ASN A 195 2.08 3.23 11.65
CA ASN A 195 2.50 3.49 10.27
C ASN A 195 3.98 3.87 10.25
N VAL A 196 4.80 3.06 9.58
CA VAL A 196 6.26 3.19 9.53
C VAL A 196 6.70 3.52 8.12
N ASN A 197 7.46 4.60 7.97
CA ASN A 197 8.07 4.99 6.69
C ASN A 197 9.59 4.99 6.82
N VAL A 198 10.24 4.13 6.04
CA VAL A 198 11.70 3.94 6.03
C VAL A 198 12.29 4.60 4.77
N PRO A 199 13.16 5.62 4.91
CA PRO A 199 13.87 6.20 3.77
C PRO A 199 14.81 5.19 3.09
N MET A 200 14.84 5.17 1.76
CA MET A 200 15.74 4.28 1.01
C MET A 200 17.13 4.87 0.93
N ARG A 201 17.97 4.53 1.92
CA ARG A 201 19.35 5.00 2.05
C ARG A 201 20.26 3.91 2.59
N LEU A 202 21.53 3.96 2.19
CA LEU A 202 22.54 3.03 2.71
C LEU A 202 22.82 3.26 4.21
N ASP A 203 22.83 4.51 4.65
CA ASP A 203 23.10 4.89 6.04
C ASP A 203 21.88 4.75 6.97
N VAL A 204 20.73 4.27 6.49
CA VAL A 204 19.44 4.33 7.19
C VAL A 204 19.49 3.69 8.59
N GLU A 205 20.25 2.61 8.77
CA GLU A 205 20.37 1.87 10.04
C GLU A 205 21.07 2.66 11.16
N SER A 206 21.80 3.71 10.80
CA SER A 206 22.52 4.61 11.70
C SER A 206 21.77 5.92 11.98
N ARG A 207 20.66 6.16 11.27
CA ARG A 207 19.88 7.39 11.40
C ARG A 207 18.82 7.27 12.50
N PRO A 208 18.35 8.40 13.06
CA PRO A 208 17.29 8.38 14.05
C PRO A 208 16.00 7.73 13.51
N VAL A 209 15.34 6.98 14.40
CA VAL A 209 13.95 6.54 14.27
C VAL A 209 13.12 7.45 15.18
N LEU A 210 12.18 8.20 14.61
CA LEU A 210 11.46 9.26 15.32
C LEU A 210 9.96 8.99 15.36
N TRP A 211 9.35 9.33 16.50
CA TRP A 211 7.91 9.46 16.61
C TRP A 211 7.43 10.66 15.80
N THR A 212 6.31 10.50 15.09
CA THR A 212 5.78 11.54 14.21
C THR A 212 4.26 11.68 14.33
N ARG A 213 3.78 12.88 14.00
CA ARG A 213 2.36 13.16 13.70
C ARG A 213 2.13 13.07 12.19
N THR A 214 0.96 12.62 11.77
CA THR A 214 0.59 12.67 10.35
C THR A 214 0.46 14.10 9.86
N TYR A 215 1.11 14.46 8.76
CA TYR A 215 0.93 15.76 8.10
C TYR A 215 -0.46 15.85 7.45
N PRO A 216 -1.31 16.82 7.83
CA PRO A 216 -2.59 17.05 7.14
C PRO A 216 -2.37 17.65 5.75
N TYR A 217 -2.95 17.03 4.73
CA TYR A 217 -2.98 17.53 3.36
C TYR A 217 -4.40 17.52 2.79
N TYR A 218 -4.72 18.56 2.00
CA TYR A 218 -5.99 18.75 1.32
C TYR A 218 -5.76 19.15 -0.14
N TRP A 219 -6.65 18.72 -1.04
CA TRP A 219 -6.60 19.09 -2.45
C TRP A 219 -6.80 20.59 -2.65
N ALA A 220 -5.82 21.28 -3.25
CA ALA A 220 -5.94 22.69 -3.59
C ALA A 220 -6.49 22.91 -5.02
N ARG A 221 -5.90 22.25 -6.03
CA ARG A 221 -6.29 22.33 -7.45
C ARG A 221 -6.11 21.01 -8.23
N GLY A 222 -5.85 19.91 -7.51
CA GLY A 222 -5.55 18.60 -8.11
C GLY A 222 -6.80 17.85 -8.56
N TYR A 223 -6.62 17.03 -9.60
CA TYR A 223 -7.57 16.02 -10.05
C TYR A 223 -6.81 14.71 -10.23
N LEU A 224 -7.50 13.58 -10.04
CA LEU A 224 -6.92 12.24 -10.21
C LEU A 224 -7.15 11.68 -11.63
N TYR A 225 -8.07 12.28 -12.38
CA TYR A 225 -8.52 11.78 -13.68
C TYR A 225 -8.64 12.91 -14.69
N SER A 226 -8.31 12.60 -15.94
CA SER A 226 -8.51 13.48 -17.10
C SER A 226 -9.42 12.82 -18.12
N GLU A 227 -10.24 13.62 -18.80
CA GLU A 227 -11.10 13.13 -19.89
C GLU A 227 -10.25 12.75 -21.10
N VAL A 228 -10.58 11.62 -21.73
CA VAL A 228 -9.89 11.10 -22.92
C VAL A 228 -10.88 10.95 -24.07
N SER A 229 -10.47 11.36 -25.28
CA SER A 229 -11.29 11.28 -26.50
C SER A 229 -10.95 10.02 -27.32
N GLY A 230 -11.97 9.29 -27.77
CA GLY A 230 -11.84 8.10 -28.64
C GLY A 230 -11.89 6.73 -27.92
N GLU A 231 -12.02 5.66 -28.71
CA GLU A 231 -12.14 4.26 -28.24
C GLU A 231 -10.81 3.65 -27.72
N LYS A 232 -9.70 4.36 -27.82
CA LYS A 232 -8.41 3.94 -27.23
C LYS A 232 -8.23 4.51 -25.82
N ALA A 233 -9.14 4.17 -24.92
CA ALA A 233 -8.90 4.32 -23.49
C ALA A 233 -7.94 3.20 -23.02
N ALA A 234 -6.72 3.18 -23.54
CA ALA A 234 -5.67 2.37 -22.94
C ALA A 234 -5.32 3.02 -21.59
N PRO A 235 -5.17 2.27 -20.50
CA PRO A 235 -4.67 2.82 -19.25
C PRO A 235 -3.28 3.37 -19.53
N VAL A 236 -3.14 4.71 -19.60
CA VAL A 236 -1.83 5.34 -19.48
C VAL A 236 -1.35 4.98 -18.09
N VAL A 237 -0.43 4.01 -18.00
CA VAL A 237 0.33 3.74 -16.78
C VAL A 237 1.34 4.87 -16.60
N SER A 238 0.83 6.10 -16.48
CA SER A 238 1.56 7.15 -15.80
C SER A 238 1.59 6.68 -14.35
N GLY A 239 2.80 6.39 -13.85
CA GLY A 239 2.97 5.81 -12.53
C GLY A 239 2.10 6.56 -11.53
N VAL A 240 1.26 5.80 -10.82
CA VAL A 240 0.12 6.32 -10.02
C VAL A 240 0.54 7.41 -9.01
N ASN A 241 1.85 7.58 -8.74
CA ASN A 241 2.41 8.63 -7.87
C ASN A 241 3.55 9.47 -8.50
N GLY A 242 3.54 9.71 -9.82
CA GLY A 242 4.24 10.86 -10.42
C GLY A 242 5.73 10.68 -10.78
N HIS A 243 6.10 9.55 -11.39
CA HIS A 243 7.19 9.51 -12.36
C HIS A 243 6.58 9.26 -13.74
N ALA A 244 6.88 10.13 -14.69
CA ALA A 244 6.64 9.87 -16.11
C ALA A 244 7.44 8.62 -16.48
N ALA A 245 6.77 7.58 -16.95
CA ALA A 245 7.46 6.52 -17.65
C ALA A 245 8.04 7.15 -18.92
N ALA A 246 9.37 7.23 -19.01
CA ALA A 246 10.05 7.55 -20.24
C ALA A 246 9.99 6.33 -21.16
N ASN A 247 8.80 6.02 -21.67
CA ASN A 247 8.63 5.12 -22.81
C ASN A 247 8.16 5.99 -23.97
N GLY A 248 8.93 5.98 -25.06
CA GLY A 248 8.66 6.76 -26.26
C GLY A 248 7.41 6.28 -26.99
N GLU A 249 6.24 6.65 -26.50
CA GLU A 249 4.96 6.45 -27.15
C GLU A 249 4.28 7.80 -27.39
N GLU A 250 3.68 7.92 -28.59
CA GLU A 250 3.14 9.15 -29.18
C GLU A 250 2.31 10.01 -28.21
N GLU A 251 2.52 11.33 -28.30
CA GLU A 251 1.81 12.38 -27.57
C GLU A 251 0.28 12.24 -27.75
N GLN A 252 -0.40 11.60 -26.80
CA GLN A 252 -1.87 11.63 -26.73
C GLN A 252 -2.30 13.05 -26.31
N GLN A 253 -3.07 13.72 -27.17
CA GLN A 253 -3.61 15.06 -26.89
C GLN A 253 -4.56 15.05 -25.69
N LEU A 254 -4.03 15.37 -24.52
CA LEU A 254 -4.78 15.67 -23.32
C LEU A 254 -5.39 17.08 -23.45
N THR A 255 -6.71 17.19 -23.41
CA THR A 255 -7.37 18.51 -23.42
C THR A 255 -7.67 18.95 -21.98
N ASN A 256 -6.86 19.86 -21.44
CA ASN A 256 -7.13 20.48 -20.15
C ASN A 256 -8.30 21.46 -20.23
N GLY A 257 -9.27 21.29 -19.33
CA GLY A 257 -10.41 22.18 -19.13
C GLY A 257 -10.00 23.54 -18.59
N SER A 258 -9.53 24.44 -19.46
CA SER A 258 -9.48 25.89 -19.21
C SER A 258 -9.76 26.74 -20.45
N THR A 259 -10.42 26.17 -21.46
CA THR A 259 -11.14 27.00 -22.44
C THR A 259 -12.59 26.57 -22.42
N THR A 260 -13.45 27.46 -21.91
CA THR A 260 -14.86 27.56 -22.27
C THR A 260 -14.94 27.82 -23.79
N LYS A 261 -14.64 26.81 -24.60
CA LYS A 261 -15.31 26.66 -25.88
C LYS A 261 -16.52 25.81 -25.58
N THR A 262 -17.66 26.47 -25.51
CA THR A 262 -18.97 25.87 -25.63
C THR A 262 -18.93 24.94 -26.86
N VAL A 263 -18.67 23.65 -26.65
CA VAL A 263 -18.89 22.66 -27.68
C VAL A 263 -20.39 22.50 -27.74
N THR A 264 -21.03 23.32 -28.57
CA THR A 264 -22.41 23.10 -28.98
C THR A 264 -22.45 21.70 -29.59
N PRO A 265 -23.17 20.74 -28.99
CA PRO A 265 -23.26 19.42 -29.61
C PRO A 265 -24.01 19.63 -30.92
N LYS A 266 -23.36 19.34 -32.05
CA LYS A 266 -24.09 19.08 -33.29
C LYS A 266 -25.00 17.90 -32.99
N SER A 267 -26.30 18.19 -32.94
CA SER A 267 -27.35 17.19 -32.85
C SER A 267 -27.37 16.42 -34.17
N GLU A 268 -26.51 15.42 -34.29
CA GLU A 268 -26.76 14.34 -35.23
C GLU A 268 -27.69 13.34 -34.54
N GLY A 269 -28.86 13.16 -35.15
CA GLY A 269 -29.95 12.36 -34.62
C GLY A 269 -29.54 10.92 -34.39
N GLY A 270 -29.66 10.50 -33.13
CA GLY A 270 -29.58 9.11 -32.70
C GLY A 270 -29.75 9.06 -31.19
N GLY A 271 -30.88 8.53 -30.72
CA GLY A 271 -31.22 8.41 -29.29
C GLY A 271 -30.36 7.39 -28.53
N GLY A 272 -29.03 7.58 -28.54
CA GLY A 272 -28.07 6.78 -27.79
C GLY A 272 -27.69 7.42 -26.45
N LEU A 273 -27.26 6.61 -25.51
CA LEU A 273 -26.73 7.08 -24.22
C LEU A 273 -25.44 7.89 -24.44
N LYS A 274 -25.34 9.05 -23.79
CA LYS A 274 -24.12 9.87 -23.77
C LYS A 274 -23.05 9.19 -22.92
N LYS A 275 -21.86 8.96 -23.48
CA LYS A 275 -20.69 8.37 -22.79
C LYS A 275 -19.53 9.36 -22.77
N ARG A 276 -18.77 9.38 -21.67
CA ARG A 276 -17.53 10.15 -21.48
C ARG A 276 -16.51 9.24 -20.81
N ASN A 277 -15.27 9.24 -21.30
CA ASN A 277 -14.21 8.35 -20.83
C ASN A 277 -13.17 9.14 -20.05
N PHE A 278 -12.66 8.57 -18.96
CA PHE A 278 -11.64 9.19 -18.12
C PHE A 278 -10.53 8.18 -17.83
N ALA A 279 -9.30 8.67 -17.75
CA ALA A 279 -8.13 7.88 -17.39
C ALA A 279 -7.42 8.50 -16.18
N TRP A 280 -6.67 7.69 -15.43
CA TRP A 280 -5.82 8.19 -14.34
C TRP A 280 -4.77 9.14 -14.89
N ALA A 281 -4.76 10.37 -14.37
CA ALA A 281 -3.88 11.44 -14.80
C ALA A 281 -3.69 12.41 -13.62
N ALA A 282 -3.16 11.89 -12.52
CA ALA A 282 -3.09 12.62 -11.27
C ALA A 282 -2.11 13.81 -11.36
N GLU A 283 -2.64 15.03 -11.25
CA GLU A 283 -1.82 16.24 -11.16
C GLU A 283 -1.49 16.52 -9.68
N LEU A 284 -0.29 16.13 -9.29
CA LEU A 284 0.15 16.06 -7.89
C LEU A 284 1.21 17.11 -7.53
N SER A 285 1.49 18.07 -8.39
CA SER A 285 2.56 19.07 -8.19
C SER A 285 2.38 19.89 -6.91
N ASP A 286 1.17 20.39 -6.66
CA ASP A 286 0.84 21.12 -5.42
C ASP A 286 1.04 20.25 -4.17
N MET A 287 0.74 18.95 -4.27
CA MET A 287 0.95 18.02 -3.17
C MET A 287 2.44 17.77 -2.91
N LYS A 288 3.24 17.58 -3.97
CA LYS A 288 4.69 17.39 -3.84
C LYS A 288 5.34 18.60 -3.17
N ARG A 289 4.94 19.83 -3.56
CA ARG A 289 5.41 21.06 -2.93
C ARG A 289 5.04 21.12 -1.44
N ALA A 290 3.77 20.86 -1.11
CA ALA A 290 3.31 20.88 0.28
C ALA A 290 4.03 19.84 1.17
N LEU A 291 4.33 18.66 0.64
CA LEU A 291 5.12 17.66 1.36
C LEU A 291 6.55 18.14 1.63
N GLN A 292 7.20 18.80 0.66
CA GLN A 292 8.54 19.36 0.82
C GLN A 292 8.58 20.49 1.86
N GLU A 293 7.49 21.25 1.97
CA GLU A 293 7.31 22.34 2.94
C GLU A 293 6.74 21.85 4.28
N SER A 294 6.63 20.53 4.49
CA SER A 294 6.03 19.98 5.71
C SER A 294 6.85 20.32 6.97
N PRO A 295 6.18 20.62 8.10
CA PRO A 295 6.85 21.09 9.31
C PRO A 295 7.51 19.94 10.09
N GLU A 296 8.55 20.28 10.87
CA GLU A 296 9.27 19.35 11.74
C GLU A 296 8.33 18.58 12.70
N GLY A 297 8.66 17.31 12.94
CA GLY A 297 7.86 16.38 13.75
C GLY A 297 6.71 15.72 12.98
N THR A 298 6.48 16.09 11.71
CA THR A 298 5.54 15.35 10.85
C THR A 298 6.20 14.15 10.17
N ASP A 299 5.40 13.15 9.81
CA ASP A 299 5.82 11.97 9.05
C ASP A 299 6.45 12.36 7.70
N ALA A 300 5.82 13.27 6.95
CA ALA A 300 6.33 13.77 5.69
C ALA A 300 7.72 14.41 5.85
N HIS A 301 7.89 15.33 6.80
CA HIS A 301 9.16 16.02 7.05
C HIS A 301 10.26 15.05 7.48
N THR A 302 9.92 14.13 8.40
CA THR A 302 10.86 13.16 8.97
C THR A 302 11.42 12.23 7.90
N VAL A 303 10.56 11.69 7.03
CA VAL A 303 10.99 10.80 5.95
C VAL A 303 11.80 11.57 4.90
N LEU A 304 11.38 12.78 4.56
CA LEU A 304 12.08 13.63 3.57
C LEU A 304 13.44 14.13 4.07
N SER A 305 13.63 14.30 5.38
CA SER A 305 14.93 14.59 6.01
C SER A 305 15.82 13.35 6.18
N GLY A 306 15.35 12.19 5.70
CA GLY A 306 16.11 10.93 5.70
C GLY A 306 16.05 10.17 7.03
N CYS A 307 15.14 10.51 7.94
CA CYS A 307 14.93 9.77 9.19
C CYS A 307 13.75 8.80 9.06
N THR A 308 13.78 7.69 9.82
CA THR A 308 12.65 6.76 9.83
C THR A 308 11.52 7.33 10.67
N SER A 309 10.33 7.41 10.10
CA SER A 309 9.12 7.91 10.76
C SER A 309 8.30 6.77 11.32
N VAL A 310 7.87 6.88 12.58
CA VAL A 310 6.88 6.01 13.21
C VAL A 310 5.71 6.86 13.70
N THR A 311 4.53 6.66 13.12
CA THR A 311 3.28 7.31 13.56
C THR A 311 2.41 6.30 14.31
N ALA A 312 2.07 6.61 15.56
CA ALA A 312 1.10 5.86 16.35
C ALA A 312 -0.33 6.27 15.96
N LEU A 313 -1.21 5.30 15.66
CA LEU A 313 -2.55 5.56 15.13
C LEU A 313 -3.63 4.75 15.86
N ARG A 314 -4.87 5.22 15.71
CA ARG A 314 -6.10 4.49 16.02
C ARG A 314 -6.86 4.15 14.74
N ALA A 315 -7.45 2.96 14.66
CA ALA A 315 -8.23 2.43 13.55
C ALA A 315 -9.70 2.86 13.61
N ASN A 316 -9.97 4.17 13.68
CA ASN A 316 -11.33 4.67 13.74
C ASN A 316 -11.54 6.02 13.05
N PHE A 317 -12.79 6.28 12.69
CA PHE A 317 -13.32 7.63 12.64
C PHE A 317 -13.91 7.92 14.01
N TRP A 318 -13.16 8.65 14.84
CA TRP A 318 -13.66 9.04 16.16
C TRP A 318 -14.73 10.13 16.00
N HIS A 319 -15.80 10.04 16.78
CA HIS A 319 -16.77 11.13 16.90
C HIS A 319 -16.06 12.34 17.53
N VAL A 320 -16.51 13.55 17.22
CA VAL A 320 -16.01 14.74 17.93
C VAL A 320 -16.55 14.69 19.37
N PRO A 321 -15.70 14.53 20.39
CA PRO A 321 -16.18 14.44 21.77
C PRO A 321 -16.94 15.72 22.17
N GLY A 322 -18.05 15.58 22.89
CA GLY A 322 -18.91 16.69 23.29
C GLY A 322 -19.99 17.06 22.28
N LEU A 323 -20.07 16.35 21.14
CA LEU A 323 -21.21 16.39 20.22
C LEU A 323 -22.05 15.12 20.35
N GLU A 324 -22.38 14.74 21.59
CA GLU A 324 -23.31 13.66 21.90
C GLU A 324 -24.67 14.22 22.36
N GLY A 325 -25.75 13.47 22.10
CA GLY A 325 -27.09 13.84 22.54
C GLY A 325 -27.98 14.40 21.44
N GLN A 326 -29.06 15.08 21.85
CA GLN A 326 -30.10 15.53 20.94
C GLN A 326 -29.65 16.78 20.16
N LEU A 327 -29.55 16.66 18.82
CA LEU A 327 -29.13 17.77 17.95
C LEU A 327 -30.23 18.84 17.79
N LEU A 328 -31.50 18.43 17.76
CA LEU A 328 -32.66 19.31 17.59
C LEU A 328 -33.85 18.78 18.40
N HIS A 329 -34.59 19.69 19.03
CA HIS A 329 -35.96 19.43 19.48
C HIS A 329 -36.91 19.73 18.32
N LEU A 330 -37.73 18.74 17.96
CA LEU A 330 -38.79 18.91 16.97
C LEU A 330 -40.10 19.03 17.75
N ASP A 331 -40.74 20.19 17.64
CA ASP A 331 -42.08 20.46 18.18
C ASP A 331 -43.17 19.78 17.32
#